data_AF-A0A453FKT5-F1
#
_entry.id   AF-A0A453FKT5-F1
#
_cell.length_a   1.000
_cell.length_b   1.000
_cell.length_c   1.000
_cell.angle_alpha   90.00
_cell.angle_beta   90.00
_cell.angle_gamma   90.00
#
_symmetry.space_group_name_H-M   'P 1'
#
loop_
_entity.id
_entity.type
_entity.pdbx_description
1 polymer ?
#
loop_
_entity_poly.entity_id
_entity_poly.type
_entity_poly.pdbx_seq_one_letter_code
_entity_poly.pdbx_strand_id
1 'polypeptide(L)'
;CSSGTSAGERKLMPTIEDELDRRQMLYSLLMPVMNLFVPGLDKGKGLYFLFIKSETKTPGGLPARPVLTSYYKSDHFKYRPFDAYQVYTSPTAAILCTDSFQSMYSQMLCGLLVRTEVLRVGAVFASGLLRA
;
A
#
# COMPACT_ATOMS: atom_id res chain seq x y z
N CYS A 1 -1.06 9.28 11.78
CA CYS A 1 -2.29 9.07 12.56
C CYS A 1 -2.52 7.58 12.80
N SER A 2 -2.47 7.17 14.07
CA SER A 2 -2.82 5.82 14.50
C SER A 2 -4.32 5.55 14.31
N SER A 3 -4.71 4.27 14.19
CA SER A 3 -6.12 3.86 14.31
C SER A 3 -6.61 3.95 15.76
N GLY A 4 -5.71 3.87 16.74
CA GLY A 4 -6.01 4.12 18.14
C GLY A 4 -6.33 5.59 18.39
N THR A 5 -7.33 5.85 19.24
CA THR A 5 -7.84 7.18 19.53
C THR A 5 -7.52 7.63 20.96
N SER A 6 -7.55 8.95 21.17
CA SER A 6 -7.51 9.62 22.47
C SER A 6 -8.51 10.76 22.42
N ALA A 7 -9.47 10.79 23.34
CA ALA A 7 -10.59 11.74 23.33
C ALA A 7 -11.36 11.75 21.98
N GLY A 8 -11.59 10.58 21.38
CA GLY A 8 -12.28 10.44 20.09
C GLY A 8 -11.41 10.71 18.86
N GLU A 9 -10.29 11.41 19.01
CA GLU A 9 -9.40 11.78 17.91
C GLU A 9 -8.27 10.78 17.69
N ARG A 10 -7.82 10.63 16.44
CA ARG A 10 -6.71 9.73 16.12
C ARG A 10 -5.40 10.24 16.73
N LYS A 11 -4.65 9.34 17.37
CA LYS A 11 -3.35 9.69 17.95
C LYS A 11 -2.36 10.13 16.85
N LEU A 12 -1.75 11.28 17.06
CA LEU A 12 -0.66 11.80 16.21
C LEU A 12 0.66 11.19 16.69
N MET A 13 1.27 10.38 15.83
CA MET A 13 2.57 9.77 16.09
C MET A 13 3.58 10.54 15.24
N PRO A 14 4.52 11.28 15.84
CA PRO A 14 5.54 11.98 15.09
C PRO A 14 6.43 10.97 14.35
N THR A 15 6.90 11.34 13.17
CA THR A 15 7.82 10.56 12.34
C THR A 15 8.79 11.53 11.70
N ILE A 16 9.99 11.05 11.39
CA ILE A 16 10.98 11.77 10.58
C ILE A 16 11.09 11.12 9.19
N GLU A 17 11.80 11.77 8.28
CA GLU A 17 11.97 11.29 6.90
C GLU A 17 12.72 9.95 6.86
N ASP A 18 13.81 9.81 7.62
CA ASP A 18 14.62 8.58 7.75
C ASP A 18 13.82 7.33 8.14
N GLU A 19 12.67 7.49 8.80
CA GLU A 19 11.79 6.37 9.14
C GLU A 19 11.15 5.73 7.90
N LEU A 20 11.11 6.42 6.75
CA LEU A 20 10.68 5.83 5.49
C LEU A 20 11.68 4.78 5.00
N ASP A 21 12.98 5.04 5.15
CA ASP A 21 14.03 4.08 4.74
C ASP A 21 13.99 2.82 5.61
N ARG A 22 13.80 2.97 6.92
CA ARG A 22 13.64 1.83 7.83
C ARG A 22 12.43 0.98 7.49
N ARG A 23 11.30 1.61 7.12
CA ARG A 23 10.10 0.89 6.66
C ARG A 23 10.33 0.19 5.33
N GLN A 24 11.01 0.85 4.38
CA GLN A 24 11.33 0.25 3.10
C GLN A 24 12.26 -0.96 3.26
N MET A 25 13.24 -0.87 4.16
CA MET A 25 14.11 -1.99 4.51
C MET A 25 13.32 -3.15 5.10
N LEU A 26 12.33 -2.91 5.96
CA LEU A 26 11.46 -3.98 6.46
C LEU A 26 10.68 -4.65 5.32
N TYR A 27 10.10 -3.86 4.40
CA TYR A 27 9.35 -4.40 3.27
C TYR A 27 10.22 -5.22 2.30
N SER A 28 11.48 -4.84 2.10
CA SER A 28 12.39 -5.56 1.19
C SER A 28 12.72 -6.97 1.67
N LEU A 29 12.53 -7.28 2.96
CA LEU A 29 12.78 -8.60 3.52
C LEU A 29 11.62 -9.59 3.27
N LEU A 30 10.41 -9.10 2.96
CA LEU A 30 9.22 -9.97 2.89
C LEU A 30 9.28 -10.99 1.75
N MET A 31 9.62 -10.54 0.54
CA MET A 31 9.64 -11.42 -0.64
C MET A 31 10.82 -12.40 -0.67
N PRO A 32 12.05 -12.03 -0.26
CA PRO A 32 13.13 -13.00 -0.06
C PRO A 32 12.75 -14.14 0.89
N VAL A 33 12.10 -13.83 2.02
CA VAL A 33 11.61 -14.86 2.95
C VAL A 33 10.52 -15.71 2.31
N MET A 34 9.54 -15.08 1.65
CA MET A 34 8.45 -15.82 0.99
C MET A 34 8.97 -16.78 -0.08
N ASN A 35 9.99 -16.39 -0.84
CA ASN A 35 10.55 -17.21 -1.91
C ASN A 35 11.19 -18.53 -1.42
N LEU A 36 11.56 -18.62 -0.14
CA LEU A 36 12.01 -19.87 0.47
C LEU A 36 10.89 -20.92 0.58
N PHE A 37 9.63 -20.47 0.64
CA PHE A 37 8.46 -21.34 0.88
C PHE A 37 7.54 -21.44 -0.34
N VAL A 38 7.46 -20.38 -1.15
CA VAL A 38 6.62 -20.30 -2.34
C VAL A 38 7.48 -19.76 -3.50
N PRO A 39 8.19 -20.63 -4.24
CA PRO A 39 9.06 -20.21 -5.32
C PRO A 39 8.26 -19.75 -6.55
N GLY A 40 8.88 -18.92 -7.38
CA GLY A 40 8.32 -18.53 -8.68
C GLY A 40 7.34 -17.36 -8.65
N LEU A 41 7.20 -16.67 -7.51
CA LEU A 41 6.35 -15.47 -7.40
C LEU A 41 6.87 -14.28 -8.21
N ASP A 42 8.13 -14.31 -8.63
CA ASP A 42 8.78 -13.39 -9.57
C ASP A 42 8.32 -13.56 -11.03
N LYS A 43 7.63 -14.66 -11.35
CA LYS A 43 7.17 -14.99 -12.71
C LYS A 43 5.78 -14.44 -13.04
N GLY A 44 5.22 -13.61 -12.16
CA GLY A 44 3.88 -13.06 -12.33
C GLY A 44 3.64 -11.83 -11.45
N LYS A 45 2.38 -11.56 -11.16
CA LYS A 45 1.92 -10.32 -10.52
C LYS A 45 1.19 -10.60 -9.22
N GLY A 46 1.21 -9.61 -8.34
CA GLY A 46 0.34 -9.55 -7.16
C GLY A 46 -0.88 -8.67 -7.39
N LEU A 47 -2.08 -9.23 -7.18
CA LEU A 47 -3.30 -8.45 -7.07
C LEU A 47 -3.47 -7.99 -5.62
N TYR A 48 -3.14 -6.72 -5.35
CA TYR A 48 -3.31 -6.12 -4.04
C TYR A 48 -4.25 -4.93 -4.10
N PHE A 49 -5.29 -4.96 -3.24
CA PHE A 49 -6.21 -3.85 -3.05
C PHE A 49 -5.66 -2.90 -2.00
N LEU A 50 -5.00 -1.84 -2.46
CA LEU A 50 -4.29 -0.86 -1.64
C LEU A 50 -5.02 0.48 -1.71
N PHE A 51 -5.26 1.11 -0.56
CA PHE A 51 -6.08 2.32 -0.50
C PHE A 51 -5.39 3.41 0.32
N ILE A 52 -5.38 4.62 -0.22
CA ILE A 52 -5.15 5.81 0.61
C ILE A 52 -6.40 6.14 1.44
N LYS A 53 -6.21 6.99 2.45
CA LYS A 53 -7.27 7.57 3.28
C LYS A 53 -7.11 9.07 3.32
N SER A 54 -8.10 9.75 3.90
CA SER A 54 -8.07 11.19 4.09
C SER A 54 -6.82 11.63 4.85
N GLU A 55 -6.35 12.83 4.50
CA GLU A 55 -5.25 13.52 5.17
C GLU A 55 -5.73 14.91 5.59
N THR A 56 -5.20 15.40 6.69
CA THR A 56 -5.43 16.77 7.19
C THR A 56 -4.09 17.45 7.42
N LYS A 57 -4.11 18.75 7.71
CA LYS A 57 -2.92 19.50 8.14
C LYS A 57 -3.09 19.93 9.59
N THR A 58 -2.02 19.87 10.37
CA THR A 58 -1.98 20.48 11.70
C THR A 58 -1.98 22.01 11.57
N PRO A 59 -2.28 22.76 12.65
CA PRO A 59 -2.16 24.23 12.62
C PRO A 59 -0.78 24.73 12.18
N GLY A 60 0.28 23.97 12.44
CA GLY A 60 1.65 24.26 11.99
C GLY A 60 1.95 23.83 10.54
N GLY A 61 0.93 23.41 9.77
CA GLY A 61 1.06 23.03 8.37
C GLY A 61 1.56 21.59 8.11
N LEU A 62 1.90 20.82 9.15
CA LEU A 62 2.39 19.45 8.99
C LEU A 62 1.27 18.49 8.54
N PRO A 63 1.53 17.55 7.63
CA PRO A 63 0.54 16.58 7.20
C PRO A 63 0.23 15.55 8.30
N ALA A 64 -1.04 15.39 8.63
CA ALA A 64 -1.56 14.37 9.54
C ALA A 64 -2.35 13.33 8.74
N ARG A 65 -1.77 12.13 8.56
CA ARG A 65 -2.37 11.05 7.77
C ARG A 65 -1.99 9.66 8.28
N PRO A 66 -2.73 8.60 7.91
CA PRO A 66 -2.35 7.22 8.21
C PRO A 66 -1.00 6.85 7.60
N VAL A 67 -0.27 5.95 8.26
CA VAL A 67 1.10 5.57 7.86
C VAL A 67 1.14 5.01 6.42
N LEU A 68 0.18 4.17 6.06
CA LEU A 68 0.09 3.58 4.71
C LEU A 68 -0.21 4.63 3.64
N THR A 69 -1.06 5.62 3.95
CA THR A 69 -1.29 6.75 3.05
C THR A 69 -0.01 7.56 2.84
N SER A 70 0.77 7.76 3.92
CA SER A 70 2.07 8.42 3.80
C SER A 70 3.06 7.62 2.95
N TYR A 71 3.07 6.29 3.09
CA TYR A 71 3.94 5.40 2.32
C TYR A 71 3.54 5.34 0.84
N TYR A 72 2.27 5.13 0.50
CA TYR A 72 1.85 5.09 -0.91
C TYR A 72 2.09 6.42 -1.63
N LYS A 73 2.03 7.55 -0.89
CA LYS A 73 2.33 8.87 -1.44
C LYS A 73 3.84 9.21 -1.47
N SER A 74 4.72 8.42 -0.85
CA SER A 74 6.15 8.68 -0.87
C SER A 74 6.81 8.22 -2.16
N ASP A 75 8.02 8.72 -2.39
CA ASP A 75 8.80 8.39 -3.56
C ASP A 75 9.31 6.94 -3.51
N HIS A 76 9.52 6.39 -2.31
CA HIS A 76 9.81 4.96 -2.10
C HIS A 76 8.77 4.03 -2.71
N PHE A 77 7.50 4.46 -2.79
CA PHE A 77 6.45 3.66 -3.42
C PHE A 77 6.22 4.02 -4.89
N LYS A 78 6.17 5.33 -5.19
CA LYS A 78 5.87 5.84 -6.55
C LYS A 78 6.98 5.54 -7.55
N TYR A 79 8.22 5.71 -7.13
CA TYR A 79 9.42 5.57 -7.96
C TYR A 79 10.29 4.42 -7.47
N ARG A 80 9.66 3.39 -6.90
CA ARG A 80 10.37 2.18 -6.49
C ARG A 80 11.14 1.61 -7.68
N PRO A 81 12.40 1.15 -7.47
CA PRO A 81 13.13 0.47 -8.53
C PRO A 81 12.36 -0.78 -8.97
N PHE A 82 12.64 -1.24 -10.18
CA PHE A 82 12.08 -2.49 -10.66
C PHE A 82 12.49 -3.64 -9.74
N ASP A 83 11.50 -4.40 -9.29
CA ASP A 83 11.66 -5.62 -8.51
C ASP A 83 10.62 -6.63 -9.02
N ALA A 84 11.09 -7.78 -9.51
CA ALA A 84 10.26 -8.83 -10.06
C ALA A 84 9.22 -9.35 -9.05
N TYR A 85 9.52 -9.28 -7.75
CA TYR A 85 8.60 -9.68 -6.69
C TYR A 85 7.61 -8.58 -6.29
N GLN A 86 7.73 -7.35 -6.81
CA GLN A 86 6.84 -6.21 -6.49
C GLN A 86 6.11 -5.65 -7.72
N VAL A 87 5.83 -6.53 -8.69
CA VAL A 87 4.95 -6.22 -9.82
C VAL A 87 3.49 -6.38 -9.38
N TYR A 88 2.77 -5.26 -9.30
CA TYR A 88 1.36 -5.24 -8.94
C TYR A 88 0.47 -5.06 -10.17
N THR A 89 -0.75 -5.58 -10.09
CA THR A 89 -1.79 -5.33 -11.12
C THR A 89 -2.30 -3.88 -11.06
N SER A 90 -2.41 -3.34 -9.85
CA SER A 90 -2.97 -2.02 -9.57
C SER A 90 -2.00 -0.89 -9.94
N PRO A 91 -2.36 0.01 -10.88
CA PRO A 91 -1.56 1.19 -11.18
C PRO A 91 -1.46 2.12 -9.96
N THR A 92 -0.33 2.80 -9.78
CA THR A 92 -0.13 3.76 -8.69
C THR A 92 -1.22 4.85 -8.67
N ALA A 93 -1.71 5.29 -9.84
CA ALA A 93 -2.81 6.25 -9.93
C ALA A 93 -4.13 5.74 -9.33
N ALA A 94 -4.44 4.44 -9.49
CA ALA A 94 -5.64 3.83 -8.90
C ALA A 94 -5.52 3.74 -7.37
N ILE A 95 -4.35 3.38 -6.86
CA ILE A 95 -4.05 3.32 -5.42
C ILE A 95 -4.12 4.71 -4.78
N LEU A 96 -3.67 5.74 -5.49
CA LEU A 96 -3.65 7.13 -5.04
C LEU A 96 -4.95 7.90 -5.32
N CYS A 97 -5.96 7.25 -5.90
CA CYS A 97 -7.26 7.86 -6.10
C CYS A 97 -7.92 8.15 -4.73
N THR A 98 -8.40 9.38 -4.55
CA THR A 98 -9.05 9.83 -3.31
C THR A 98 -10.47 9.32 -3.17
N ASP A 99 -11.14 9.04 -4.29
CA ASP A 99 -12.44 8.39 -4.32
C ASP A 99 -12.25 6.88 -4.14
N SER A 100 -12.74 6.35 -3.01
CA SER A 100 -12.57 4.93 -2.70
C SER A 100 -13.31 3.99 -3.66
N PHE A 101 -14.43 4.43 -4.23
CA PHE A 101 -15.18 3.63 -5.19
C PHE A 101 -14.41 3.53 -6.51
N GLN A 102 -13.95 4.67 -7.05
CA GLN A 102 -13.14 4.68 -8.27
C GLN A 102 -11.81 3.94 -8.08
N SER A 103 -11.17 4.10 -6.92
CA SER A 103 -9.96 3.35 -6.55
C SER A 103 -10.20 1.85 -6.55
N MET A 104 -11.26 1.37 -5.89
CA MET A 104 -11.57 -0.06 -5.84
C MET A 104 -11.94 -0.60 -7.23
N TYR A 105 -12.83 0.09 -7.94
CA TYR A 105 -13.30 -0.31 -9.26
C TYR A 105 -12.13 -0.46 -10.25
N SER A 106 -11.25 0.54 -10.32
CA SER A 106 -10.10 0.52 -11.22
C SER A 106 -9.09 -0.57 -10.85
N GLN A 107 -8.78 -0.77 -9.56
CA GLN A 107 -7.90 -1.85 -9.12
C GLN A 107 -8.47 -3.23 -9.45
N MET A 108 -9.78 -3.43 -9.24
CA MET A 108 -10.47 -4.67 -9.60
C MET A 108 -10.42 -4.91 -11.12
N LEU A 109 -10.75 -3.89 -11.91
CA LEU A 109 -10.71 -3.98 -13.38
C LEU A 109 -9.30 -4.34 -13.87
N CYS A 110 -8.26 -3.69 -13.36
CA CYS A 110 -6.88 -4.02 -13.70
C CYS A 110 -6.54 -5.47 -13.31
N GLY A 111 -6.95 -5.93 -12.12
CA GLY A 111 -6.78 -7.32 -11.70
C GLY A 111 -7.42 -8.34 -12.64
N LEU A 112 -8.66 -8.08 -13.07
CA LEU A 112 -9.40 -8.96 -13.97
C LEU A 112 -8.78 -9.04 -15.38
N LEU A 113 -8.24 -7.92 -15.88
CA LEU A 113 -7.62 -7.85 -17.21
C LEU A 113 -6.35 -8.70 -17.30
N VAL A 114 -5.56 -8.79 -16.22
CA VAL A 114 -4.32 -9.59 -16.17
C VAL A 114 -4.47 -10.83 -15.28
N ARG A 115 -5.69 -11.37 -15.14
CA ARG A 115 -6.01 -12.45 -14.20
C ARG A 115 -5.12 -13.69 -14.32
N THR A 116 -4.65 -14.02 -15.52
CA THR A 116 -3.79 -15.18 -15.77
C THR A 116 -2.35 -14.99 -15.30
N GLU A 117 -1.94 -13.74 -15.03
CA GLU A 117 -0.63 -13.40 -14.48
C GLU A 117 -0.64 -13.30 -12.95
N VAL A 118 -1.82 -13.37 -12.30
CA VAL A 118 -1.96 -13.19 -10.85
C VAL A 118 -1.55 -14.46 -10.11
N LEU A 119 -0.45 -14.39 -9.34
CA LEU A 119 0.05 -15.50 -8.53
C LEU A 119 -0.29 -15.36 -7.04
N ARG A 120 -0.69 -14.17 -6.62
CA ARG A 120 -1.03 -13.87 -5.23
C ARG A 120 -2.06 -12.75 -5.16
N VAL A 121 -2.98 -12.86 -4.19
CA VAL A 121 -4.05 -11.90 -3.95
C VAL A 121 -3.98 -11.42 -2.51
N GLY A 122 -4.22 -10.14 -2.26
CA GLY A 122 -4.24 -9.65 -0.89
C GLY A 122 -4.74 -8.22 -0.70
N ALA A 123 -4.80 -7.87 0.57
CA ALA A 123 -4.95 -6.50 1.06
C ALA A 123 -4.18 -6.42 2.39
N VAL A 124 -3.99 -5.22 2.93
CA VAL A 124 -3.32 -5.05 4.23
C VAL A 124 -4.05 -5.78 5.37
N PHE A 125 -5.39 -5.81 5.30
CA PHE A 125 -6.23 -6.50 6.27
C PHE A 125 -7.20 -7.43 5.53
N ALA A 126 -7.56 -8.56 6.15
CA ALA A 126 -8.55 -9.49 5.62
C ALA A 126 -9.90 -8.80 5.33
N SER A 127 -10.32 -7.88 6.20
CA SER A 127 -11.53 -7.07 5.98
C SER A 127 -11.45 -6.16 4.76
N GLY A 128 -10.25 -5.77 4.32
CA GLY A 128 -10.05 -5.06 3.06
C GLY A 128 -10.29 -5.96 1.87
N LEU A 129 -9.76 -7.19 1.92
CA LEU A 129 -9.92 -8.17 0.85
C LEU A 129 -11.37 -8.64 0.71
N LEU A 130 -12.08 -8.88 1.83
CA LEU A 130 -13.50 -9.27 1.80
C LEU A 130 -14.44 -8.19 1.22
N ARG A 131 -14.01 -6.93 1.20
CA ARG A 131 -14.78 -5.82 0.64
C ARG A 131 -14.55 -5.62 -0.85
N ALA A 132 -13.45 -6.15 -1.38
CA ALA A 132 -13.12 -6.09 -2.80
C ALA A 132 -13.88 -7.19 -3.53
#